data_AF-A0A7C6V9X5-F1
#
_entry.id   AF-A0A7C6V9X5-F1
#
_cell.length_a   1.000
_cell.length_b   1.000
_cell.length_c   1.000
_cell.angle_alpha   90.00
_cell.angle_beta   90.00
_cell.angle_gamma   90.00
#
_symmetry.space_group_name_H-M   'P 1'
#
loop_
_entity.id
_entity.type
_entity.pdbx_description
1 polymer ?
#
loop_
_entity_poly.entity_id
_entity_poly.type
_entity_poly.pdbx_seq_one_letter_code
_entity_poly.pdbx_strand_id
1 'polypeptide(L)'
;MFYLYDIAKNGGYKDVVLGNLFIGGCSLRTHINNARTGRENYIYFKNNAGEWVPHKNKPLLYGIQDEDWDIITLQQYSGHSGVVDTYNQDLDDLIAYVNKNKTNPQARLAWHMTWAYETTSDHPDFAIYNRNQKNMYNCIVNAVKSRIADNQAFSFIIPAGTAIQTLRASFIGENLTRDGYHLNNLGRYAAALCWYSVLLDKNIDKISFVPEGISLKQLEIVKRAVEMAVNYPLP
;
A
#
# COMPACT_ATOMS: atom_id res chain seq x y z
N MET A 1 0.50 -2.06 5.46
CA MET A 1 0.23 -1.36 6.73
C MET A 1 0.01 -2.25 7.96
N PHE A 2 -0.36 -3.54 7.86
CA PHE A 2 -0.73 -4.39 9.03
C PHE A 2 0.24 -4.32 10.22
N TYR A 3 1.55 -4.51 9.99
CA TYR A 3 2.60 -4.46 11.03
C TYR A 3 3.25 -3.07 11.21
N LEU A 4 2.73 -2.04 10.55
CA LEU A 4 3.39 -0.73 10.52
C LEU A 4 3.44 -0.08 11.90
N TYR A 5 2.41 -0.28 12.73
CA TYR A 5 2.38 0.25 14.09
C TYR A 5 3.54 -0.30 14.91
N ASP A 6 3.67 -1.63 14.99
CA ASP A 6 4.72 -2.30 15.77
C ASP A 6 6.13 -1.95 15.28
N ILE A 7 6.30 -1.91 13.95
CA ILE A 7 7.57 -1.49 13.34
C ILE A 7 7.89 -0.04 13.72
N ALA A 8 6.93 0.88 13.63
CA ALA A 8 7.14 2.28 13.99
C ALA A 8 7.44 2.44 15.50
N LYS A 9 6.71 1.76 16.38
CA LYS A 9 7.00 1.74 17.82
C LYS A 9 8.40 1.23 18.10
N ASN A 10 8.82 0.14 17.45
CA ASN A 10 10.16 -0.42 17.57
C ASN A 10 11.26 0.52 17.04
N GLY A 11 10.95 1.28 15.98
CA GLY A 11 11.80 2.36 15.46
C GLY A 11 11.91 3.59 16.37
N GLY A 12 11.22 3.60 17.52
CA GLY A 12 11.29 4.68 18.52
C GLY A 12 10.20 5.74 18.39
N TYR A 13 9.25 5.60 17.46
CA TYR A 13 8.13 6.53 17.33
C TYR A 13 7.16 6.36 18.51
N LYS A 14 6.84 7.46 19.18
CA LYS A 14 5.98 7.46 20.38
C LYS A 14 4.51 7.53 20.01
N ASP A 15 4.18 8.49 19.16
CA ASP A 15 2.81 8.77 18.72
C ASP A 15 2.64 8.27 17.29
N VAL A 16 1.93 7.15 17.16
CA VAL A 16 1.67 6.50 15.87
C VAL A 16 0.16 6.29 15.77
N VAL A 17 -0.47 6.92 14.79
CA VAL A 17 -1.88 6.71 14.46
C VAL A 17 -1.97 6.28 13.02
N LEU A 18 -2.71 5.20 12.77
CA LEU A 18 -2.94 4.65 11.44
C LEU A 18 -4.44 4.61 11.16
N GLY A 19 -4.83 5.06 9.97
CA GLY A 19 -6.19 4.98 9.46
C GLY A 19 -6.25 4.18 8.16
N ASN A 20 -7.27 3.33 7.99
CA ASN A 20 -7.51 2.58 6.75
C ASN A 20 -8.99 2.66 6.36
N LEU A 21 -9.28 3.37 5.28
CA LEU A 21 -10.61 3.41 4.66
C LEU A 21 -10.77 2.21 3.72
N PHE A 22 -11.47 1.18 4.17
CA PHE A 22 -11.57 -0.09 3.47
C PHE A 22 -12.95 -0.29 2.80
N ILE A 23 -12.89 -0.64 1.51
CA ILE A 23 -13.96 -1.27 0.72
C ILE A 23 -13.30 -2.37 -0.11
N GLY A 24 -13.87 -3.58 -0.12
CA GLY A 24 -13.38 -4.67 -0.96
C GLY A 24 -13.46 -4.30 -2.45
N GLY A 25 -12.36 -4.46 -3.19
CA GLY A 25 -12.33 -4.16 -4.64
C GLY A 25 -12.46 -2.67 -4.99
N CYS A 26 -12.15 -1.76 -4.06
CA CYS A 26 -12.35 -0.33 -4.28
C CYS A 26 -11.34 0.26 -5.28
N SER A 27 -11.84 0.68 -6.45
CA SER A 27 -11.05 1.39 -7.46
C SER A 27 -10.99 2.90 -7.18
N LEU A 28 -10.06 3.61 -7.83
CA LEU A 28 -10.01 5.09 -7.79
C LEU A 28 -11.36 5.72 -8.16
N ARG A 29 -12.00 5.20 -9.23
CA ARG A 29 -13.35 5.59 -9.65
C ARG A 29 -14.39 5.41 -8.55
N THR A 30 -14.33 4.28 -7.84
CA THR A 30 -15.24 4.00 -6.72
C THR A 30 -15.02 5.00 -5.58
N HIS A 31 -13.76 5.32 -5.25
CA HIS A 31 -13.43 6.31 -4.23
C HIS A 31 -14.01 7.68 -4.54
N ILE A 32 -13.76 8.21 -5.74
CA ILE A 32 -14.25 9.56 -6.09
C ILE A 32 -15.78 9.59 -6.22
N ASN A 33 -16.42 8.52 -6.70
CA ASN A 33 -17.87 8.44 -6.73
C ASN A 33 -18.48 8.46 -5.32
N ASN A 34 -17.92 7.71 -4.37
CA ASN A 34 -18.36 7.76 -2.97
C ASN A 34 -18.14 9.15 -2.37
N ALA A 35 -17.02 9.81 -2.67
CA ALA A 35 -16.69 11.16 -2.21
C ALA A 35 -17.68 12.21 -2.71
N ARG A 36 -18.02 12.18 -4.01
CA ARG A 36 -19.00 13.10 -4.65
C ARG A 36 -20.41 12.92 -4.11
N THR A 37 -20.77 11.70 -3.73
CA THR A 37 -22.15 11.36 -3.31
C THR A 37 -22.31 11.27 -1.79
N GLY A 38 -21.23 11.42 -1.01
CA GLY A 38 -21.26 11.30 0.44
C GLY A 38 -21.61 9.90 0.95
N ARG A 39 -21.44 8.84 0.14
CA ARG A 39 -21.84 7.48 0.50
C ARG A 39 -21.02 6.94 1.68
N GLU A 40 -21.73 6.37 2.64
CA GLU A 40 -21.16 5.76 3.86
C GLU A 40 -20.78 4.29 3.65
N ASN A 41 -19.96 4.01 2.63
CA ASN A 41 -19.64 2.63 2.23
C ASN A 41 -18.40 2.05 2.91
N TYR A 42 -17.62 2.85 3.63
CA TYR A 42 -16.34 2.41 4.17
C TYR A 42 -16.50 1.74 5.53
N ILE A 43 -15.67 0.72 5.76
CA ILE A 43 -15.22 0.39 7.11
C ILE A 43 -13.93 1.18 7.33
N TYR A 44 -13.95 2.14 8.24
CA TYR A 44 -12.76 2.86 8.66
C TYR A 44 -12.10 2.10 9.82
N PHE A 45 -10.91 1.54 9.60
CA PHE A 45 -10.13 0.95 10.67
C PHE A 45 -9.15 1.97 11.23
N LYS A 46 -9.14 2.14 12.56
CA LYS A 46 -8.20 3.01 13.28
C LYS A 46 -7.28 2.18 14.16
N ASN A 47 -6.00 2.53 14.21
CA ASN A 47 -5.03 1.93 15.12
C ASN A 47 -4.12 3.01 15.71
N ASN A 48 -4.26 3.28 17.01
CA ASN A 48 -3.40 4.15 17.80
C ASN A 48 -2.80 3.45 19.03
N ALA A 49 -3.11 2.16 19.23
CA ALA A 49 -2.76 1.40 20.42
C ALA A 49 -2.23 -0.02 20.12
N GLY A 50 -1.90 -0.31 18.86
CA GLY A 50 -1.46 -1.63 18.41
C GLY A 50 -2.59 -2.54 17.92
N GLU A 51 -3.85 -2.10 18.04
CA GLU A 51 -5.02 -2.85 17.61
C GLU A 51 -5.83 -2.07 16.56
N TRP A 52 -6.36 -2.78 15.56
CA TRP A 52 -7.22 -2.20 14.53
C TRP A 52 -8.70 -2.25 14.95
N VAL A 53 -9.27 -1.09 15.27
CA VAL A 53 -10.68 -0.93 15.64
C VAL A 53 -11.53 -0.54 14.43
N PRO A 54 -12.58 -1.30 14.07
CA PRO A 54 -13.42 -0.99 12.91
C PRO A 54 -14.56 -0.02 13.25
N HIS A 55 -14.75 0.97 12.39
CA HIS A 55 -15.88 1.89 12.39
C HIS A 55 -16.63 1.75 11.06
N LYS A 56 -17.78 1.08 11.09
CA LYS A 56 -18.59 0.78 9.89
C LYS A 56 -19.40 2.01 9.45
N ASN A 57 -19.88 1.95 8.20
CA ASN A 57 -20.76 2.93 7.59
C ASN A 57 -20.20 4.35 7.70
N LYS A 58 -18.96 4.53 7.24
CA LYS A 58 -18.30 5.84 7.22
C LYS A 58 -18.15 6.36 5.79
N PRO A 59 -18.32 7.68 5.56
CA PRO A 59 -17.96 8.28 4.29
C PRO A 59 -16.43 8.41 4.17
N LEU A 60 -15.92 8.59 2.95
CA LEU A 60 -14.48 8.85 2.72
C LEU A 60 -14.01 10.05 3.55
N LEU A 61 -14.83 11.11 3.60
CA LEU A 61 -14.54 12.35 4.32
C LEU A 61 -14.24 12.12 5.80
N TYR A 62 -14.95 11.19 6.45
CA TYR A 62 -14.77 10.89 7.87
C TYR A 62 -13.31 10.49 8.16
N GLY A 63 -12.75 9.54 7.40
CA GLY A 63 -11.37 9.13 7.62
C GLY A 63 -10.35 10.19 7.23
N ILE A 64 -10.65 11.06 6.24
CA ILE A 64 -9.77 12.19 5.87
C ILE A 64 -9.68 13.23 6.99
N GLN A 65 -10.77 13.43 7.75
CA GLN A 65 -10.88 14.46 8.79
C GLN A 65 -10.72 13.93 10.22
N ASP A 66 -10.52 12.62 10.39
CA ASP A 66 -10.43 11.99 11.71
C ASP A 66 -9.18 12.40 12.50
N GLU A 67 -8.07 12.73 11.81
CA GLU A 67 -6.81 13.18 12.41
C GLU A 67 -6.16 14.25 11.53
N ASP A 68 -5.24 15.01 12.13
CA ASP A 68 -4.31 15.88 11.41
C ASP A 68 -3.19 15.09 10.72
N TRP A 69 -3.58 14.17 9.83
CA TRP A 69 -2.68 13.23 9.17
C TRP A 69 -1.41 13.89 8.63
N ASP A 70 -0.24 13.34 8.95
CA ASP A 70 1.02 13.75 8.31
C ASP A 70 1.12 13.27 6.86
N ILE A 71 0.54 12.10 6.60
CA ILE A 71 0.65 11.38 5.32
C ILE A 71 -0.68 10.72 5.01
N ILE A 72 -1.17 10.90 3.78
CA ILE A 72 -2.34 10.22 3.24
C ILE A 72 -1.92 9.42 2.01
N THR A 73 -2.20 8.12 2.01
CA THR A 73 -1.78 7.24 0.90
C THR A 73 -2.93 6.91 -0.03
N LEU A 74 -2.67 6.87 -1.34
CA LEU A 74 -3.61 6.40 -2.35
C LEU A 74 -3.05 5.15 -3.06
N GLN A 75 -3.97 4.30 -3.55
CA GLN A 75 -3.64 3.14 -4.38
C GLN A 75 -4.79 2.82 -5.34
N GLN A 76 -4.49 2.08 -6.40
CA GLN A 76 -5.50 1.50 -7.29
C GLN A 76 -5.94 0.11 -6.78
N TYR A 77 -7.14 -0.30 -7.19
CA TYR A 77 -7.60 -1.69 -7.08
C TYR A 77 -6.66 -2.65 -7.83
N SER A 78 -6.36 -3.81 -7.24
CA SER A 78 -5.34 -4.74 -7.79
C SER A 78 -5.66 -5.28 -9.19
N GLY A 79 -6.93 -5.46 -9.53
CA GLY A 79 -7.30 -5.83 -10.91
C GLY A 79 -6.91 -4.75 -11.92
N HIS A 80 -6.93 -3.48 -11.51
CA HIS A 80 -6.65 -2.32 -12.35
C HIS A 80 -5.26 -1.70 -12.13
N SER A 81 -4.44 -2.22 -11.21
CA SER A 81 -3.19 -1.57 -10.80
C SER A 81 -2.11 -1.53 -11.89
N GLY A 82 -2.24 -2.33 -12.95
CA GLY A 82 -1.40 -2.24 -14.14
C GLY A 82 -2.12 -1.68 -15.37
N VAL A 83 -3.35 -1.15 -15.22
CA VAL A 83 -4.15 -0.61 -16.33
C VAL A 83 -4.05 0.91 -16.33
N VAL A 84 -3.12 1.43 -17.15
CA VAL A 84 -2.75 2.85 -17.24
C VAL A 84 -3.95 3.78 -17.37
N ASP A 85 -4.97 3.39 -18.15
CA ASP A 85 -6.14 4.22 -18.44
C ASP A 85 -7.09 4.39 -17.24
N THR A 86 -6.91 3.61 -16.18
CA THR A 86 -7.68 3.75 -14.93
C THR A 86 -7.11 4.81 -13.98
N TYR A 87 -5.96 5.39 -14.32
CA TYR A 87 -5.27 6.48 -13.63
C TYR A 87 -5.56 7.79 -14.37
N ASN A 88 -6.84 8.09 -14.50
CA ASN A 88 -7.38 9.19 -15.31
C ASN A 88 -7.91 10.32 -14.41
N GLN A 89 -8.86 11.11 -14.90
CA GLN A 89 -9.50 12.20 -14.14
C GLN A 89 -10.04 11.75 -12.77
N ASP A 90 -10.42 10.48 -12.59
CA ASP A 90 -10.83 9.95 -11.28
C ASP A 90 -9.70 10.04 -10.23
N LEU A 91 -8.44 9.89 -10.64
CA LEU A 91 -7.26 10.09 -9.77
C LEU A 91 -7.09 11.56 -9.41
N ASP A 92 -7.13 12.44 -10.42
CA ASP A 92 -6.93 13.88 -10.24
C ASP A 92 -8.01 14.48 -9.32
N ASP A 93 -9.26 14.08 -9.53
CA ASP A 93 -10.39 14.51 -8.70
C ASP A 93 -10.30 13.96 -7.28
N LEU A 94 -9.79 12.74 -7.10
CA LEU A 94 -9.55 12.18 -5.76
C LEU A 94 -8.43 12.93 -5.03
N ILE A 95 -7.34 13.26 -5.72
CA ILE A 95 -6.25 14.08 -5.18
C ILE A 95 -6.78 15.46 -4.77
N ALA A 96 -7.56 16.10 -5.63
CA ALA A 96 -8.17 17.40 -5.35
C ALA A 96 -9.13 17.32 -4.16
N TYR A 97 -9.96 16.27 -4.09
CA TYR A 97 -10.87 16.04 -2.97
C TYR A 97 -10.12 15.86 -1.65
N VAL A 98 -9.06 15.06 -1.61
CA VAL A 98 -8.24 14.86 -0.40
C VAL A 98 -7.59 16.17 0.03
N ASN A 99 -6.94 16.89 -0.89
CA ASN A 99 -6.28 18.16 -0.56
C ASN A 99 -7.23 19.24 -0.08
N LYS A 100 -8.46 19.27 -0.62
CA LYS A 100 -9.51 20.21 -0.16
C LYS A 100 -9.98 19.91 1.26
N ASN A 101 -9.98 18.64 1.67
CA ASN A 101 -10.68 18.20 2.88
C ASN A 101 -9.77 17.75 4.03
N LYS A 102 -8.48 17.51 3.79
CA LYS A 102 -7.51 17.19 4.85
C LYS A 102 -7.48 18.31 5.90
N THR A 103 -7.44 17.96 7.17
CA THR A 103 -7.42 18.93 8.26
C THR A 103 -6.03 19.55 8.43
N ASN A 104 -4.97 18.78 8.17
CA ASN A 104 -3.59 19.26 8.10
C ASN A 104 -3.22 19.70 6.67
N PRO A 105 -3.04 21.00 6.39
CA PRO A 105 -2.68 21.49 5.05
C PRO A 105 -1.30 20.98 4.57
N GLN A 106 -0.41 20.64 5.50
CA GLN A 106 0.94 20.14 5.23
C GLN A 106 0.99 18.62 5.03
N ALA A 107 -0.14 17.90 5.16
CA ALA A 107 -0.16 16.46 4.92
C ALA A 107 0.33 16.16 3.51
N ARG A 108 1.26 15.22 3.38
CA ARG A 108 1.82 14.81 2.09
C ARG A 108 1.09 13.60 1.56
N LEU A 109 0.92 13.55 0.24
CA LEU A 109 0.37 12.35 -0.40
C LEU A 109 1.49 11.37 -0.74
N ALA A 110 1.23 10.08 -0.55
CA ALA A 110 2.09 9.00 -0.99
C ALA A 110 1.30 8.03 -1.88
N TRP A 111 1.94 7.47 -2.90
CA TRP A 111 1.37 6.40 -3.69
C TRP A 111 1.82 5.04 -3.16
N HIS A 112 0.88 4.16 -2.83
CA HIS A 112 1.18 2.78 -2.47
C HIS A 112 1.16 1.90 -3.73
N MET A 113 2.34 1.57 -4.25
CA MET A 113 2.48 0.66 -5.38
C MET A 113 2.31 -0.78 -4.90
N THR A 114 1.22 -1.40 -5.32
CA THR A 114 0.83 -2.77 -4.96
C THR A 114 1.57 -3.83 -5.79
N TRP A 115 1.33 -5.10 -5.48
CA TRP A 115 2.04 -6.27 -6.03
C TRP A 115 1.21 -7.02 -7.07
N ALA A 116 1.88 -7.79 -7.92
CA ALA A 116 1.25 -8.75 -8.81
C ALA A 116 0.71 -9.97 -8.05
N TYR A 117 -0.32 -10.60 -8.60
CA TYR A 117 -0.86 -11.87 -8.11
C TYR A 117 0.15 -13.02 -8.22
N GLU A 118 -0.05 -14.08 -7.44
CA GLU A 118 0.74 -15.31 -7.58
C GLU A 118 0.46 -16.00 -8.92
N THR A 119 1.41 -16.81 -9.38
CA THR A 119 1.32 -17.52 -10.66
C THR A 119 0.11 -18.45 -10.76
N THR A 120 -0.37 -18.99 -9.64
CA THR A 120 -1.53 -19.90 -9.56
C THR A 120 -2.84 -19.17 -9.20
N SER A 121 -2.83 -17.84 -9.15
CA SER A 121 -4.02 -17.08 -8.79
C SER A 121 -5.18 -17.35 -9.76
N ASP A 122 -6.36 -17.64 -9.21
CA ASP A 122 -7.59 -17.85 -9.97
C ASP A 122 -8.39 -16.56 -10.18
N HIS A 123 -7.99 -15.46 -9.52
CA HIS A 123 -8.66 -14.17 -9.53
C HIS A 123 -9.05 -13.75 -10.96
N PRO A 124 -10.35 -13.43 -11.25
CA PRO A 124 -10.82 -13.18 -12.61
C PRO A 124 -10.04 -12.09 -13.35
N ASP A 125 -9.76 -10.97 -12.68
CA ASP A 125 -9.00 -9.86 -13.26
C ASP A 125 -7.56 -10.21 -13.61
N PHE A 126 -7.02 -11.35 -13.16
CA PHE A 126 -5.70 -11.78 -13.60
C PHE A 126 -5.67 -12.05 -15.11
N ALA A 127 -6.83 -12.33 -15.73
CA ALA A 127 -6.99 -12.45 -17.17
C ALA A 127 -6.58 -11.18 -17.94
N ILE A 128 -6.73 -9.99 -17.35
CA ILE A 128 -6.26 -8.70 -17.92
C ILE A 128 -4.75 -8.77 -18.24
N TYR A 129 -4.02 -9.52 -17.42
CA TYR A 129 -2.57 -9.69 -17.51
C TYR A 129 -2.18 -11.04 -18.12
N ASN A 130 -3.09 -11.70 -18.85
CA ASN A 130 -2.91 -13.03 -19.42
C ASN A 130 -2.58 -14.11 -18.38
N ARG A 131 -3.08 -13.96 -17.15
CA ARG A 131 -2.77 -14.82 -15.99
C ARG A 131 -1.26 -15.01 -15.80
N ASN A 132 -0.49 -13.97 -16.06
CA ASN A 132 0.96 -14.01 -15.96
C ASN A 132 1.44 -12.99 -14.93
N GLN A 133 2.08 -13.47 -13.86
CA GLN A 133 2.54 -12.61 -12.76
C GLN A 133 3.54 -11.56 -13.25
N LYS A 134 4.55 -11.98 -14.02
CA LYS A 134 5.60 -11.07 -14.49
C LYS A 134 5.01 -9.98 -15.39
N ASN A 135 4.05 -10.34 -16.23
CA ASN A 135 3.30 -9.39 -17.05
C ASN A 135 2.54 -8.40 -16.17
N MET A 136 1.78 -8.89 -15.17
CA MET A 136 1.06 -8.02 -14.24
C MET A 136 2.00 -7.08 -13.48
N TYR A 137 3.12 -7.57 -12.97
CA TYR A 137 4.13 -6.74 -12.30
C TYR A 137 4.67 -5.65 -13.22
N ASN A 138 5.06 -6.00 -14.45
CA ASN A 138 5.56 -5.04 -15.44
C ASN A 138 4.49 -3.99 -15.78
N CYS A 139 3.23 -4.39 -15.93
CA CYS A 139 2.12 -3.47 -16.15
C CYS A 139 1.93 -2.51 -14.96
N ILE A 140 2.03 -3.00 -13.72
CA ILE A 140 1.96 -2.16 -12.51
C ILE A 140 3.10 -1.13 -12.51
N VAL A 141 4.35 -1.58 -12.72
CA VAL A 141 5.50 -0.67 -12.78
C VAL A 141 5.32 0.37 -13.88
N ASN A 142 4.85 -0.03 -15.06
CA ASN A 142 4.58 0.89 -16.16
C ASN A 142 3.48 1.92 -15.84
N ALA A 143 2.38 1.49 -15.21
CA ALA A 143 1.32 2.40 -14.78
C ALA A 143 1.83 3.43 -13.76
N VAL A 144 2.63 3.00 -12.79
CA VAL A 144 3.21 3.92 -11.79
C VAL A 144 4.26 4.85 -12.42
N LYS A 145 5.14 4.35 -13.29
CA LYS A 145 6.08 5.17 -14.05
C LYS A 145 5.36 6.25 -14.86
N SER A 146 4.32 5.87 -15.60
CA SER A 146 3.64 6.79 -16.53
C SER A 146 2.69 7.79 -15.87
N ARG A 147 2.14 7.49 -14.70
CA ARG A 147 1.04 8.27 -14.11
C ARG A 147 1.33 8.86 -12.73
N ILE A 148 2.32 8.30 -12.02
CA ILE A 148 2.59 8.65 -10.62
C ILE A 148 3.99 9.21 -10.43
N ALA A 149 5.03 8.66 -11.08
CA ALA A 149 6.43 9.00 -10.81
C ALA A 149 6.73 10.50 -10.93
N ASP A 150 6.19 11.17 -11.96
CA ASP A 150 6.38 12.61 -12.18
C ASP A 150 5.19 13.46 -11.69
N ASN A 151 4.18 12.83 -11.07
CA ASN A 151 3.00 13.52 -10.56
C ASN A 151 3.34 14.27 -9.26
N GLN A 152 3.42 15.59 -9.35
CA GLN A 152 3.83 16.49 -8.27
C GLN A 152 2.92 16.46 -7.04
N ALA A 153 1.74 15.85 -7.11
CA ALA A 153 0.88 15.67 -5.95
C ALA A 153 1.45 14.67 -4.94
N PHE A 154 2.25 13.68 -5.39
CA PHE A 154 2.79 12.63 -4.54
C PHE A 154 4.24 12.94 -4.16
N SER A 155 4.50 13.02 -2.85
CA SER A 155 5.87 13.16 -2.33
C SER A 155 6.64 11.85 -2.34
N PHE A 156 5.94 10.71 -2.42
CA PHE A 156 6.52 9.39 -2.24
C PHE A 156 5.84 8.33 -3.08
N ILE A 157 6.61 7.30 -3.44
CA ILE A 157 6.11 6.00 -3.89
C ILE A 157 6.58 4.96 -2.88
N ILE A 158 5.64 4.19 -2.32
CA ILE A 158 5.93 3.07 -1.44
C ILE A 158 5.97 1.80 -2.32
N PRO A 159 7.15 1.21 -2.57
CA PRO A 159 7.35 0.19 -3.61
C PRO A 159 7.08 -1.23 -3.09
N ALA A 160 5.94 -1.44 -2.41
CA ALA A 160 5.60 -2.75 -1.86
C ALA A 160 5.53 -3.83 -2.97
N GLY A 161 5.04 -3.48 -4.16
CA GLY A 161 5.05 -4.34 -5.33
C GLY A 161 6.42 -4.89 -5.71
N THR A 162 7.42 -4.01 -5.77
CA THR A 162 8.79 -4.41 -6.10
C THR A 162 9.41 -5.24 -4.98
N ALA A 163 9.19 -4.90 -3.71
CA ALA A 163 9.69 -5.71 -2.60
C ALA A 163 9.14 -7.15 -2.64
N ILE A 164 7.85 -7.31 -2.92
CA ILE A 164 7.24 -8.64 -3.11
C ILE A 164 7.84 -9.35 -4.32
N GLN A 165 8.03 -8.66 -5.45
CA GLN A 165 8.63 -9.27 -6.63
C GLN A 165 10.10 -9.70 -6.41
N THR A 166 10.87 -8.89 -5.69
CA THR A 166 12.25 -9.21 -5.28
C THR A 166 12.27 -10.41 -4.35
N LEU A 167 11.31 -10.52 -3.42
CA LEU A 167 11.20 -11.69 -2.56
C LEU A 167 10.88 -12.97 -3.33
N ARG A 168 10.00 -12.90 -4.34
CA ARG A 168 9.70 -14.05 -5.21
C ARG A 168 10.91 -14.55 -5.97
N ALA A 169 11.84 -13.66 -6.32
CA ALA A 169 13.10 -14.01 -6.97
C ALA A 169 14.16 -14.59 -6.01
N SER A 170 13.86 -14.67 -4.70
CA SER A 170 14.75 -15.23 -3.68
C SER A 170 14.35 -16.66 -3.29
N PHE A 171 15.05 -17.25 -2.32
CA PHE A 171 14.69 -18.56 -1.74
C PHE A 171 13.31 -18.59 -1.06
N ILE A 172 12.66 -17.45 -0.83
CA ILE A 172 11.28 -17.40 -0.34
C ILE A 172 10.30 -17.94 -1.40
N GLY A 173 10.55 -17.65 -2.68
CA GLY A 173 9.69 -18.05 -3.78
C GLY A 173 8.30 -17.41 -3.73
N GLU A 174 7.33 -18.08 -4.33
CA GLU A 174 6.00 -17.54 -4.62
C GLU A 174 5.08 -17.36 -3.42
N ASN A 175 5.33 -18.07 -2.31
CA ASN A 175 4.43 -18.14 -1.15
C ASN A 175 4.45 -16.86 -0.29
N LEU A 176 3.87 -15.79 -0.81
CA LEU A 176 3.78 -14.47 -0.16
C LEU A 176 2.34 -13.99 -0.03
N THR A 177 1.38 -14.71 -0.60
CA THR A 177 -0.06 -14.47 -0.44
C THR A 177 -0.71 -15.65 0.28
N ARG A 178 -1.96 -15.45 0.72
CA ARG A 178 -2.76 -16.49 1.40
C ARG A 178 -3.86 -17.07 0.52
N ASP A 179 -4.14 -16.43 -0.60
CA ASP A 179 -5.27 -16.69 -1.49
C ASP A 179 -4.93 -16.37 -2.95
N GLY A 180 -3.64 -16.30 -3.29
CA GLY A 180 -3.16 -15.98 -4.64
C GLY A 180 -3.04 -14.49 -4.93
N TYR A 181 -3.50 -13.58 -4.06
CA TYR A 181 -3.41 -12.13 -4.32
C TYR A 181 -3.26 -11.25 -3.07
N HIS A 182 -3.83 -11.61 -1.92
CA HIS A 182 -3.61 -10.86 -0.70
C HIS A 182 -2.45 -11.43 0.11
N LEU A 183 -1.57 -10.56 0.59
CA LEU A 183 -0.37 -10.96 1.31
C LEU A 183 -0.65 -11.80 2.57
N ASN A 184 0.18 -12.82 2.78
CA ASN A 184 0.31 -13.58 4.02
C ASN A 184 1.14 -12.79 5.05
N ASN A 185 1.47 -13.39 6.20
CA ASN A 185 2.20 -12.69 7.27
C ASN A 185 3.57 -12.17 6.82
N LEU A 186 4.35 -12.97 6.08
CA LEU A 186 5.66 -12.56 5.59
C LEU A 186 5.54 -11.41 4.57
N GLY A 187 4.63 -11.53 3.61
CA GLY A 187 4.37 -10.48 2.63
C GLY A 187 3.90 -9.18 3.29
N ARG A 188 2.96 -9.26 4.24
CA ARG A 188 2.45 -8.10 5.00
C ARG A 188 3.57 -7.40 5.76
N TYR A 189 4.52 -8.15 6.32
CA TYR A 189 5.67 -7.61 7.02
C TYR A 189 6.63 -6.90 6.06
N ALA A 190 6.96 -7.50 4.91
CA ALA A 190 7.76 -6.86 3.87
C ALA A 190 7.12 -5.55 3.39
N ALA A 191 5.82 -5.55 3.10
CA ALA A 191 5.11 -4.35 2.72
C ALA A 191 5.13 -3.29 3.84
N ALA A 192 4.94 -3.67 5.11
CA ALA A 192 5.02 -2.73 6.23
C ALA A 192 6.43 -2.13 6.42
N LEU A 193 7.49 -2.90 6.17
CA LEU A 193 8.86 -2.38 6.17
C LEU A 193 9.10 -1.39 5.02
N CYS A 194 8.52 -1.59 3.83
CA CYS A 194 8.56 -0.57 2.77
C CYS A 194 7.89 0.74 3.23
N TRP A 195 6.72 0.64 3.86
CA TRP A 195 6.02 1.81 4.39
C TRP A 195 6.90 2.54 5.42
N TYR A 196 7.46 1.83 6.40
CA TYR A 196 8.36 2.43 7.38
C TYR A 196 9.59 3.08 6.72
N SER A 197 10.23 2.35 5.80
CA SER A 197 11.46 2.80 5.15
C SER A 197 11.28 4.07 4.32
N VAL A 198 10.12 4.24 3.68
CA VAL A 198 9.84 5.39 2.81
C VAL A 198 9.29 6.57 3.61
N LEU A 199 8.43 6.31 4.58
CA LEU A 199 7.67 7.37 5.25
C LEU A 199 8.35 7.90 6.51
N LEU A 200 9.17 7.07 7.19
CA LEU A 200 9.66 7.33 8.54
C LEU A 200 11.19 7.36 8.60
N ASP A 201 11.86 6.20 8.45
CA ASP A 201 13.32 6.10 8.50
C ASP A 201 13.80 5.05 7.49
N LYS A 202 14.68 5.47 6.58
CA LYS A 202 15.27 4.62 5.55
C LYS A 202 16.06 3.43 6.13
N ASN A 203 16.59 3.55 7.34
CA ASN A 203 17.39 2.49 7.95
C ASN A 203 16.53 1.46 8.70
N ILE A 204 16.09 0.42 7.97
CA ILE A 204 15.33 -0.71 8.53
C ILE A 204 16.19 -1.74 9.26
N ASP A 205 17.53 -1.64 9.23
CA ASP A 205 18.39 -2.60 9.94
C ASP A 205 18.22 -2.50 11.46
N LYS A 206 17.90 -1.30 11.95
CA LYS A 206 17.61 -1.03 13.37
C LYS A 206 16.29 -1.66 13.85
N ILE A 207 15.41 -2.08 12.95
CA ILE A 207 14.14 -2.70 13.32
C ILE A 207 14.40 -4.12 13.82
N SER A 208 14.18 -4.34 15.11
CA SER A 208 14.29 -5.64 15.80
C SER A 208 12.94 -6.33 16.00
N PHE A 209 11.82 -5.64 15.74
CA PHE A 209 10.50 -6.27 15.76
C PHE A 209 10.37 -7.30 14.63
N VAL A 210 10.04 -8.54 15.01
CA VAL A 210 9.81 -9.65 14.08
C VAL A 210 8.46 -10.29 14.44
N PRO A 211 7.49 -10.30 13.53
CA PRO A 211 6.23 -11.01 13.73
C PRO A 211 6.43 -12.50 14.03
N GLU A 212 5.52 -13.06 14.80
CA GLU A 212 5.51 -14.49 15.09
C GLU A 212 5.49 -15.33 13.79
N GLY A 213 6.27 -16.41 13.78
CA GLY A 213 6.38 -17.32 12.64
C GLY A 213 7.34 -16.87 11.52
N ILE A 214 8.01 -15.72 11.65
CA ILE A 214 9.06 -15.29 10.73
C ILE A 214 10.44 -15.62 11.32
N SER A 215 11.20 -16.48 10.64
CA SER A 215 12.58 -16.82 11.05
C SER A 215 13.57 -15.68 10.79
N LEU A 216 14.69 -15.67 11.52
CA LEU A 216 15.77 -14.69 11.30
C LEU A 216 16.32 -14.72 9.86
N LYS A 217 16.40 -15.90 9.25
CA LYS A 217 16.81 -16.03 7.84
C LYS A 217 15.82 -15.35 6.90
N GLN A 218 14.52 -15.50 7.14
CA GLN A 218 13.50 -14.81 6.35
C GLN A 218 13.55 -13.30 6.57
N LEU A 219 13.77 -12.86 7.81
CA LEU A 219 13.94 -11.44 8.16
C LEU A 219 15.07 -10.79 7.34
N GLU A 220 16.26 -11.40 7.29
CA GLU A 220 17.38 -10.87 6.52
C GLU A 220 17.05 -10.74 5.04
N ILE A 221 16.40 -11.75 4.45
CA ILE A 221 16.00 -11.72 3.05
C ILE A 221 14.95 -10.62 2.80
N VAL A 222 13.98 -10.46 3.70
CA VAL A 222 12.98 -9.38 3.65
C VAL A 222 13.63 -8.02 3.70
N LYS A 223 14.54 -7.76 4.65
CA LYS A 223 15.21 -6.46 4.76
C LYS A 223 15.98 -6.12 3.48
N ARG A 224 16.75 -7.07 2.93
CA ARG A 224 17.47 -6.87 1.66
C ARG A 224 16.52 -6.59 0.49
N ALA A 225 15.42 -7.34 0.38
CA ALA A 225 14.44 -7.12 -0.68
C ALA A 225 13.76 -5.75 -0.57
N VAL A 226 13.42 -5.31 0.64
CA VAL A 226 12.84 -3.99 0.90
C VAL A 226 13.86 -2.89 0.58
N GLU A 227 15.11 -3.02 1.01
CA GLU A 227 16.17 -2.05 0.71
C GLU A 227 16.38 -1.90 -0.80
N MET A 228 16.47 -3.02 -1.53
CA MET A 228 16.57 -3.01 -2.99
C MET A 228 15.35 -2.32 -3.63
N ALA A 229 14.14 -2.62 -3.18
CA ALA A 229 12.93 -2.00 -3.69
C ALA A 229 12.87 -0.50 -3.38
N VAL A 230 13.34 -0.05 -2.22
CA VAL A 230 13.35 1.38 -1.86
C VAL A 230 14.40 2.15 -2.68
N ASN A 231 15.56 1.55 -2.96
CA ASN A 231 16.59 2.17 -3.79
C ASN A 231 16.24 2.14 -5.30
N TYR A 232 15.50 1.13 -5.74
CA TYR A 232 15.09 0.94 -7.13
C TYR A 232 13.58 0.64 -7.20
N PRO A 233 12.71 1.63 -6.91
CA PRO A 233 11.28 1.41 -6.74
C PRO A 233 10.55 1.04 -8.02
N LEU A 234 11.10 1.42 -9.18
CA LEU A 234 10.50 1.24 -10.48
C LEU A 234 11.57 0.73 -11.47
N PRO A 235 12.02 -0.54 -11.32
CA PRO A 235 13.07 -1.10 -12.17
C PRO A 235 12.65 -1.24 -13.63
#